data_AF-A0A3D0UU27-F1
#
_entry.id   AF-A0A3D0UU27-F1
#
_cell.length_a   1.000
_cell.length_b   1.000
_cell.length_c   1.000
_cell.angle_alpha   90.00
_cell.angle_beta   90.00
_cell.angle_gamma   90.00
#
_symmetry.space_group_name_H-M   'P 1'
#
loop_
_entity.id
_entity.type
_entity.pdbx_description
1 polymer ?
#
loop_
_entity_poly.entity_id
_entity_poly.type
_entity_poly.pdbx_seq_one_letter_code
_entity_poly.pdbx_strand_id
1 'polypeptide(L)'
;MKKNLAKLGVLSLSLVAALAMLIANNANAQQTGDVTLTINSGTSVCVYGTSLDLGTTGVRPDFGAFTLSSGFNTSAGSTTWSCTDFAGTTGGWDLTIISSNLTNETANVIASGNVFITHDAPTMTNGSCTVGGAAAAKVAINASHTIIAKAASTQKTVCTIDTANVSLAVDVPANQAPGRYAGTLTITVPTFY
;
A
#
# COMPACT_ATOMS: atom_id res chain seq x y z
N MET A 1 -57.60 19.91 -56.22
CA MET A 1 -56.56 19.08 -55.58
C MET A 1 -55.17 19.45 -56.12
N LYS A 2 -54.51 20.47 -55.56
CA LYS A 2 -53.08 20.79 -55.80
C LYS A 2 -52.47 21.48 -54.55
N LYS A 3 -52.83 20.96 -53.37
CA LYS A 3 -52.50 21.56 -52.05
C LYS A 3 -51.12 21.16 -51.47
N ASN A 4 -50.32 20.33 -52.13
CA ASN A 4 -49.19 19.67 -51.45
C ASN A 4 -47.79 19.80 -52.09
N LEU A 5 -47.58 20.55 -53.18
CA LEU A 5 -46.22 20.67 -53.78
C LEU A 5 -45.40 21.86 -53.27
N ALA A 6 -46.01 22.90 -52.71
CA ALA A 6 -45.27 24.04 -52.15
C ALA A 6 -44.66 23.77 -50.76
N LYS A 7 -45.04 22.68 -50.08
CA LYS A 7 -44.51 22.32 -48.74
C LYS A 7 -43.28 21.41 -48.79
N LEU A 8 -43.04 20.70 -49.90
CA LEU A 8 -41.89 19.81 -50.05
C LEU A 8 -40.60 20.54 -50.49
N GLY A 9 -40.72 21.70 -51.16
CA GLY A 9 -39.56 22.51 -51.55
C GLY A 9 -38.96 23.38 -50.42
N VAL A 10 -39.74 23.70 -49.38
CA VAL A 10 -39.27 24.51 -48.25
C VAL A 10 -38.56 23.66 -47.20
N LEU A 11 -38.95 22.39 -47.06
CA LEU A 11 -38.33 21.44 -46.11
C LEU A 11 -36.93 20.99 -46.54
N SER A 12 -36.61 20.96 -47.84
CA SER A 12 -35.25 20.62 -48.30
C SER A 12 -34.30 21.82 -48.23
N LEU A 13 -34.77 23.05 -48.43
CA LEU A 13 -33.93 24.24 -48.34
C LEU A 13 -33.58 24.62 -46.90
N SER A 14 -34.52 24.43 -45.95
CA SER A 14 -34.24 24.66 -44.52
C SER A 14 -33.28 23.64 -43.93
N LEU A 15 -33.27 22.40 -44.43
CA LEU A 15 -32.35 21.37 -43.96
C LEU A 15 -30.93 21.59 -44.52
N VAL A 16 -30.81 22.05 -45.77
CA VAL A 16 -29.51 22.38 -46.38
C VAL A 16 -28.91 23.66 -45.76
N ALA A 17 -29.72 24.67 -45.43
CA ALA A 17 -29.25 25.86 -44.73
C ALA A 17 -28.84 25.57 -43.27
N ALA A 18 -29.55 24.69 -42.57
CA ALA A 18 -29.16 24.24 -41.22
C ALA A 18 -27.88 23.40 -41.24
N LEU A 19 -27.69 22.56 -42.27
CA LEU A 19 -26.47 21.76 -42.43
C LEU A 19 -25.27 22.64 -42.81
N ALA A 20 -25.47 23.66 -43.65
CA ALA A 20 -24.42 24.64 -43.99
C ALA A 20 -24.02 25.52 -42.79
N MET A 21 -24.96 25.91 -41.92
CA MET A 21 -24.64 26.61 -40.67
C MET A 21 -23.95 25.72 -39.64
N LEU A 22 -24.23 24.40 -39.61
CA LEU A 22 -23.52 23.46 -38.73
C LEU A 22 -22.09 23.18 -39.21
N ILE A 23 -21.84 23.27 -40.52
CA ILE A 23 -20.51 23.09 -41.13
C ILE A 23 -19.69 24.40 -41.07
N ALA A 24 -20.32 25.57 -41.23
CA ALA A 24 -19.64 26.86 -41.17
C ALA A 24 -19.23 27.30 -39.75
N ASN A 25 -19.89 26.79 -38.70
CA ASN A 25 -19.51 27.07 -37.30
C ASN A 25 -18.48 26.09 -36.71
N ASN A 26 -18.00 25.12 -37.49
CA ASN A 26 -16.93 24.18 -37.07
C ASN A 26 -15.63 24.40 -37.86
N ALA A 27 -15.40 25.63 -38.33
CA ALA A 27 -14.12 26.04 -38.88
C ALA A 27 -13.24 26.67 -37.78
N ASN A 28 -12.50 25.79 -37.09
CA ASN A 28 -11.25 26.04 -36.38
C ASN A 28 -11.22 27.16 -35.33
N ALA A 29 -11.38 26.74 -34.08
CA ALA A 29 -10.20 26.76 -33.22
C ALA A 29 -10.07 25.36 -32.65
N GLN A 30 -9.15 24.55 -33.18
CA GLN A 30 -8.51 23.57 -32.32
C GLN A 30 -7.77 24.42 -31.29
N GLN A 31 -8.46 24.76 -30.20
CA GLN A 31 -7.76 25.15 -29.00
C GLN A 31 -7.01 23.88 -28.61
N THR A 32 -5.72 23.87 -28.90
CA THR A 32 -4.77 23.05 -28.16
C THR A 32 -4.82 23.59 -26.72
N GLY A 33 -5.88 23.24 -26.01
CA GLY A 33 -5.91 23.35 -24.56
C GLY A 33 -5.05 22.21 -24.08
N ASP A 34 -3.87 22.53 -23.57
CA ASP A 34 -3.10 21.54 -22.83
C ASP A 34 -4.00 21.01 -21.72
N VAL A 35 -4.37 19.73 -21.81
CA VAL A 35 -4.97 19.03 -20.69
C VAL A 35 -3.86 18.91 -19.66
N THR A 36 -3.79 19.87 -18.76
CA THR A 36 -2.93 19.76 -17.58
C THR A 36 -3.61 18.76 -16.65
N LEU A 37 -3.32 17.48 -16.88
CA LEU A 37 -3.68 16.41 -15.99
C LEU A 37 -2.66 16.40 -14.85
N THR A 38 -2.88 17.24 -13.84
CA THR A 38 -2.12 17.13 -12.59
C THR A 38 -2.69 16.01 -11.76
N ILE A 39 -2.23 14.78 -12.02
CA ILE A 39 -2.35 13.69 -11.05
C ILE A 39 -1.19 13.89 -10.07
N ASN A 40 -1.48 14.50 -8.92
CA ASN A 40 -0.61 14.34 -7.75
C ASN A 40 -0.82 12.94 -7.19
N SER A 41 -0.36 11.91 -7.92
CA SER A 41 -0.09 10.62 -7.29
C SER A 41 1.00 10.92 -6.28
N GLY A 42 0.79 10.56 -5.01
CA GLY A 42 1.86 10.65 -4.02
C GLY A 42 3.16 10.15 -4.65
N THR A 43 4.25 10.88 -4.44
CA THR A 43 5.53 10.67 -5.14
C THR A 43 6.11 9.27 -4.97
N SER A 44 5.50 8.44 -4.12
CA SER A 44 5.79 7.04 -3.83
C SER A 44 4.65 6.41 -3.01
N VAL A 45 4.58 5.08 -2.93
CA VAL A 45 3.55 4.34 -2.19
C VAL A 45 4.14 3.11 -1.50
N CYS A 46 3.70 2.80 -0.29
CA CYS A 46 3.97 1.52 0.36
C CYS A 46 2.66 0.81 0.71
N VAL A 47 2.61 -0.49 0.44
CA VAL A 47 1.52 -1.40 0.78
C VAL A 47 2.02 -2.34 1.88
N TYR A 48 1.38 -2.31 3.04
CA TYR A 48 1.76 -3.08 4.21
C TYR A 48 0.53 -3.58 4.96
N GLY A 49 0.73 -4.53 5.87
CA GLY A 49 -0.31 -5.09 6.71
C GLY A 49 -0.83 -4.07 7.72
N THR A 50 -2.14 -3.95 7.85
CA THR A 50 -2.79 -2.93 8.70
C THR A 50 -3.71 -3.51 9.78
N SER A 51 -4.00 -4.81 9.71
CA SER A 51 -4.82 -5.51 10.70
C SER A 51 -4.21 -6.85 11.02
N LEU A 52 -4.12 -7.15 12.31
CA LEU A 52 -3.66 -8.43 12.83
C LEU A 52 -4.46 -8.74 14.08
N ASP A 53 -5.20 -9.84 14.06
CA ASP A 53 -5.84 -10.41 15.24
C ASP A 53 -5.16 -11.74 15.58
N LEU A 54 -4.44 -11.77 16.69
CA LEU A 54 -3.81 -12.98 17.24
C LEU A 54 -4.74 -13.56 18.30
N GLY A 55 -5.81 -14.20 17.85
CA GLY A 55 -6.78 -14.85 18.72
C GLY A 55 -6.41 -16.29 19.05
N THR A 56 -6.63 -16.70 20.30
CA THR A 56 -7.07 -18.06 20.62
C THR A 56 -8.48 -17.98 21.16
N THR A 57 -9.45 -18.59 20.48
CA THR A 57 -10.82 -18.78 20.97
C THR A 57 -10.92 -19.90 22.01
N GLY A 58 -9.91 -20.07 22.87
CA GLY A 58 -9.85 -21.17 23.82
C GLY A 58 -9.18 -20.79 25.13
N VAL A 59 -9.82 -21.17 26.24
CA VAL A 59 -9.20 -21.21 27.57
C VAL A 59 -8.07 -22.24 27.52
N ARG A 60 -6.83 -21.81 27.75
CA ARG A 60 -5.67 -22.71 27.89
C ARG A 60 -5.51 -23.07 29.37
N PRO A 61 -5.75 -24.34 29.75
CA PRO A 61 -5.58 -24.79 31.13
C PRO A 61 -4.12 -25.13 31.48
N ASP A 62 -3.21 -25.13 30.48
CA ASP A 62 -1.79 -25.37 30.66
C ASP A 62 -1.00 -24.06 30.86
N PHE A 63 -0.26 -23.96 31.96
CA PHE A 63 0.58 -22.81 32.31
C PHE A 63 1.91 -22.75 31.51
N GLY A 64 2.04 -23.54 30.44
CA GLY A 64 3.23 -23.61 29.60
C GLY A 64 3.39 -22.41 28.67
N ALA A 65 4.62 -22.14 28.23
CA ALA A 65 4.86 -21.15 27.20
C ALA A 65 4.31 -21.63 25.85
N PHE A 66 3.82 -20.72 25.01
CA PHE A 66 3.30 -21.05 23.68
C PHE A 66 3.48 -19.88 22.71
N THR A 67 3.31 -20.14 21.41
CA THR A 67 3.42 -19.13 20.36
C THR A 67 2.08 -18.91 19.68
N LEU A 68 1.67 -17.65 19.55
CA LEU A 68 0.60 -17.21 18.65
C LEU A 68 1.24 -16.69 17.38
N SER A 69 0.74 -17.08 16.20
CA SER A 69 1.26 -16.60 14.93
C SER A 69 0.15 -16.36 13.93
N SER A 70 0.25 -15.29 13.14
CA SER A 70 -0.67 -15.02 12.04
C SER A 70 0.01 -14.25 10.92
N GLY A 71 -0.49 -14.43 9.69
CA GLY A 71 -0.07 -13.66 8.53
C GLY A 71 -0.46 -12.20 8.69
N PHE A 72 0.47 -11.28 8.39
CA PHE A 72 0.20 -9.86 8.51
C PHE A 72 -0.37 -9.30 7.21
N ASN A 73 -1.67 -9.53 7.04
CA ASN A 73 -2.36 -9.27 5.78
C ASN A 73 -2.51 -7.77 5.48
N THR A 74 -2.26 -7.43 4.22
CA THR A 74 -2.69 -6.18 3.58
C THR A 74 -4.20 -6.13 3.45
N SER A 75 -4.76 -4.97 3.10
CA SER A 75 -6.20 -4.81 2.83
C SER A 75 -6.72 -5.71 1.69
N ALA A 76 -5.83 -6.19 0.82
CA ALA A 76 -6.14 -7.14 -0.25
C ALA A 76 -6.06 -8.62 0.18
N GLY A 77 -5.80 -8.91 1.47
CA GLY A 77 -5.71 -10.29 1.98
C GLY A 77 -4.39 -11.00 1.65
N SER A 78 -3.35 -10.27 1.23
CA SER A 78 -2.01 -10.80 0.94
C SER A 78 -1.02 -10.47 2.06
N THR A 79 -0.07 -11.36 2.34
CA THR A 79 1.08 -11.13 3.23
C THR A 79 2.28 -10.50 2.51
N THR A 80 2.15 -10.18 1.23
CA THR A 80 3.16 -9.46 0.47
C THR A 80 3.11 -7.98 0.80
N TRP A 81 4.26 -7.41 1.16
CA TRP A 81 4.46 -5.98 1.36
C TRP A 81 5.29 -5.42 0.22
N SER A 82 5.02 -4.16 -0.13
CA SER A 82 5.65 -3.50 -1.27
C SER A 82 5.91 -2.04 -0.97
N CYS A 83 6.99 -1.49 -1.50
CA CYS A 83 7.20 -0.05 -1.60
C CYS A 83 7.65 0.30 -3.02
N THR A 84 6.98 1.29 -3.61
CA THR A 84 7.34 1.86 -4.90
C THR A 84 7.77 3.31 -4.73
N ASP A 85 9.03 3.57 -5.08
CA ASP A 85 9.65 4.90 -5.14
C ASP A 85 9.51 5.49 -6.54
N PHE A 86 8.44 6.25 -6.82
CA PHE A 86 8.23 6.87 -8.14
C PHE A 86 9.08 8.13 -8.35
N ALA A 87 9.57 8.77 -7.28
CA ALA A 87 10.43 9.95 -7.35
C ALA A 87 11.87 9.60 -7.75
N GLY A 88 12.26 8.35 -7.53
CA GLY A 88 13.62 7.89 -7.71
C GLY A 88 14.57 8.53 -6.71
N THR A 89 14.20 8.51 -5.43
CA THR A 89 14.98 9.09 -4.33
C THR A 89 16.43 8.59 -4.34
N THR A 90 17.40 9.50 -4.23
CA THR A 90 18.84 9.16 -4.25
C THR A 90 19.41 8.83 -2.87
N GLY A 91 18.81 9.36 -1.80
CA GLY A 91 19.29 9.21 -0.42
C GLY A 91 19.15 7.82 0.19
N GLY A 92 18.53 6.87 -0.50
CA GLY A 92 18.11 5.59 0.08
C GLY A 92 16.99 5.79 1.11
N TRP A 93 16.32 4.71 1.48
CA TRP A 93 15.22 4.75 2.43
C TRP A 93 14.89 3.36 2.97
N ASP A 94 14.27 3.33 4.14
CA ASP A 94 13.89 2.09 4.84
C ASP A 94 12.40 2.12 5.21
N LEU A 95 11.73 0.98 5.05
CA LEU A 95 10.49 0.66 5.75
C LEU A 95 10.83 -0.20 6.95
N THR A 96 10.52 0.30 8.15
CA THR A 96 10.86 -0.38 9.40
C THR A 96 9.63 -0.69 10.25
N ILE A 97 9.78 -1.65 11.15
CA ILE A 97 8.76 -2.02 12.14
C ILE A 97 9.39 -2.12 13.52
N ILE A 98 8.62 -1.75 14.55
CA ILE A 98 8.95 -1.96 15.96
C ILE A 98 7.66 -2.24 16.74
N SER A 99 7.75 -3.08 17.77
CA SER A 99 6.67 -3.37 18.71
C SER A 99 6.96 -2.74 20.08
N SER A 100 5.92 -2.18 20.69
CA SER A 100 5.91 -1.93 22.13
C SER A 100 5.74 -3.24 22.91
N ASN A 101 5.90 -3.17 24.23
CA ASN A 101 5.39 -4.21 25.12
C ASN A 101 3.88 -4.40 24.92
N LEU A 102 3.40 -5.62 25.13
CA LEU A 102 1.97 -5.90 25.21
C LEU A 102 1.56 -5.88 26.68
N THR A 103 0.52 -5.12 27.01
CA THR A 103 0.04 -4.95 28.39
C THR A 103 -1.42 -5.34 28.46
N ASN A 104 -1.82 -6.10 29.48
CA ASN A 104 -3.23 -6.42 29.72
C ASN A 104 -3.91 -5.38 30.63
N GLU A 105 -5.22 -5.56 30.84
CA GLU A 105 -6.06 -4.70 31.67
C GLU A 105 -5.65 -4.61 33.15
N THR A 106 -4.80 -5.53 33.64
CA THR A 106 -4.28 -5.59 35.01
C THR A 106 -2.79 -5.23 35.10
N ALA A 107 -2.22 -4.62 34.05
CA ALA A 107 -0.82 -4.19 33.97
C ALA A 107 0.22 -5.33 33.97
N ASN A 108 -0.18 -6.57 33.68
CA ASN A 108 0.76 -7.63 33.35
C ASN A 108 1.33 -7.39 31.95
N VAL A 109 2.61 -7.72 31.77
CA VAL A 109 3.37 -7.37 30.56
C VAL A 109 3.91 -8.62 29.86
N ILE A 110 3.74 -8.68 28.55
CA ILE A 110 4.56 -9.49 27.65
C ILE A 110 5.55 -8.53 26.99
N ALA A 111 6.84 -8.71 27.28
CA ALA A 111 7.88 -7.83 26.75
C ALA A 111 7.94 -7.90 25.22
N SER A 112 8.24 -6.78 24.56
CA SER A 112 8.36 -6.69 23.09
C SER A 112 9.41 -7.62 22.51
N GLY A 113 10.39 -8.06 23.32
CA GLY A 113 11.36 -9.09 22.94
C GLY A 113 10.74 -10.47 22.66
N ASN A 114 9.46 -10.67 23.00
CA ASN A 114 8.69 -11.86 22.65
C ASN A 114 7.75 -11.62 21.44
N VAL A 115 7.86 -10.47 20.77
CA VAL A 115 7.13 -10.19 19.53
C VAL A 115 8.11 -10.31 18.37
N PHE A 116 7.80 -11.20 17.43
CA PHE A 116 8.68 -11.59 16.35
C PHE A 116 8.04 -11.35 15.00
N ILE A 117 8.89 -11.10 14.00
CA ILE A 117 8.50 -11.06 12.60
C ILE A 117 9.27 -12.10 11.78
N THR A 118 8.59 -12.63 10.78
CA THR A 118 9.17 -13.47 9.74
C THR A 118 8.76 -12.91 8.39
N HIS A 119 9.68 -12.85 7.44
CA HIS A 119 9.44 -12.45 6.06
C HIS A 119 10.58 -12.92 5.15
N ASP A 120 10.31 -13.03 3.86
CA ASP A 120 11.32 -13.39 2.86
C ASP A 120 12.30 -12.24 2.61
N ALA A 121 13.42 -12.54 1.94
CA ALA A 121 14.33 -11.51 1.48
C ALA A 121 13.61 -10.58 0.49
N PRO A 122 13.68 -9.24 0.68
CA PRO A 122 13.10 -8.31 -0.27
C PRO A 122 13.75 -8.42 -1.64
N THR A 123 12.96 -8.23 -2.70
CA THR A 123 13.42 -8.31 -4.08
C THR A 123 12.88 -7.14 -4.89
N MET A 124 13.66 -6.67 -5.86
CA MET A 124 13.23 -5.63 -6.79
C MET A 124 12.37 -6.28 -7.87
N THR A 125 11.13 -5.82 -7.99
CA THR A 125 10.16 -6.35 -8.96
C THR A 125 9.94 -5.40 -10.13
N ASN A 126 10.34 -4.13 -9.99
CA ASN A 126 10.35 -3.16 -11.09
C ASN A 126 11.42 -2.08 -10.89
N GLY A 127 11.94 -1.56 -12.01
CA GLY A 127 12.89 -0.46 -12.03
C GLY A 127 14.35 -0.88 -11.93
N SER A 128 15.17 -0.03 -11.31
CA SER A 128 16.61 -0.29 -11.19
C SER A 128 17.14 0.30 -9.90
N CYS A 129 17.14 -0.50 -8.83
CA CYS A 129 17.75 -0.10 -7.57
C CYS A 129 18.45 -1.26 -6.88
N THR A 130 19.35 -0.91 -5.97
CA THR A 130 19.94 -1.88 -5.04
C THR A 130 19.00 -2.05 -3.86
N VAL A 131 18.51 -3.27 -3.70
CA VAL A 131 17.64 -3.65 -2.58
C VAL A 131 18.48 -3.88 -1.34
N GLY A 132 18.01 -3.34 -0.21
CA GLY A 132 18.48 -3.67 1.13
C GLY A 132 17.42 -4.42 1.93
N GLY A 133 17.78 -4.76 3.17
CA GLY A 133 17.00 -5.68 4.00
C GLY A 133 17.42 -7.14 3.78
N ALA A 134 17.14 -7.98 4.77
CA ALA A 134 17.46 -9.41 4.75
C ALA A 134 16.22 -10.21 5.13
N ALA A 135 16.17 -11.49 4.75
CA ALA A 135 15.13 -12.38 5.23
C ALA A 135 15.14 -12.44 6.76
N ALA A 136 13.96 -12.50 7.38
CA ALA A 136 13.79 -12.69 8.81
C ALA A 136 13.15 -14.07 9.05
N ALA A 137 13.85 -14.96 9.75
CA ALA A 137 13.32 -16.30 10.06
C ALA A 137 12.51 -16.36 11.35
N LYS A 138 12.77 -15.44 12.30
CA LYS A 138 12.03 -15.16 13.55
C LYS A 138 12.81 -14.08 14.31
N VAL A 139 12.68 -12.81 13.91
CA VAL A 139 13.45 -11.71 14.49
C VAL A 139 12.59 -10.94 15.48
N ALA A 140 13.11 -10.72 16.69
CA ALA A 140 12.41 -9.90 17.68
C ALA A 140 12.38 -8.44 17.22
N ILE A 141 11.21 -7.80 17.31
CA ILE A 141 11.00 -6.41 16.88
C ILE A 141 10.90 -5.46 18.08
N ASN A 142 11.67 -5.72 19.13
CA ASN A 142 11.82 -4.83 20.30
C ASN A 142 12.76 -3.64 20.05
N ALA A 143 13.37 -3.60 18.87
CA ALA A 143 14.07 -2.47 18.29
C ALA A 143 13.61 -2.33 16.83
N SER A 144 13.94 -1.19 16.20
CA SER A 144 13.60 -0.95 14.78
C SER A 144 14.22 -2.05 13.91
N HIS A 145 13.37 -2.77 13.18
CA HIS A 145 13.76 -3.81 12.23
C HIS A 145 13.39 -3.38 10.80
N THR A 146 14.36 -3.44 9.90
CA THR A 146 14.16 -3.05 8.49
C THR A 146 13.56 -4.21 7.70
N ILE A 147 12.38 -3.99 7.14
CA ILE A 147 11.66 -4.98 6.33
C ILE A 147 12.04 -4.84 4.86
N ILE A 148 11.96 -3.62 4.33
CA ILE A 148 12.31 -3.26 2.95
C ILE A 148 13.27 -2.08 3.02
N ALA A 149 14.33 -2.09 2.22
CA ALA A 149 15.16 -0.92 2.03
C ALA A 149 15.56 -0.74 0.57
N LYS A 150 15.76 0.52 0.19
CA LYS A 150 16.43 0.92 -1.04
C LYS A 150 17.76 1.56 -0.65
N ALA A 151 18.87 1.05 -1.17
CA ALA A 151 20.16 1.68 -0.93
C ALA A 151 20.26 3.05 -1.62
N ALA A 152 21.10 3.92 -1.08
CA ALA A 152 21.42 5.19 -1.72
C ALA A 152 22.03 4.98 -3.11
N SER A 153 21.73 5.89 -4.03
CA SER A 153 22.18 5.84 -5.43
C SER A 153 22.54 7.23 -5.91
N THR A 154 23.53 7.31 -6.79
CA THR A 154 23.90 8.55 -7.48
C THR A 154 22.93 8.92 -8.60
N GLN A 155 22.11 7.97 -9.05
CA GLN A 155 21.11 8.16 -10.10
C GLN A 155 19.70 8.09 -9.52
N LYS A 156 18.81 8.96 -10.03
CA LYS A 156 17.38 8.88 -9.72
C LYS A 156 16.77 7.68 -10.43
N THR A 157 16.39 6.66 -9.67
CA THR A 157 15.80 5.45 -10.22
C THR A 157 14.49 5.10 -9.56
N VAL A 158 13.44 5.01 -10.38
CA VAL A 158 12.16 4.44 -9.96
C VAL A 158 12.41 2.99 -9.57
N CYS A 159 11.82 2.55 -8.46
CA CYS A 159 11.98 1.19 -8.00
C CYS A 159 10.76 0.70 -7.23
N THR A 160 10.35 -0.54 -7.51
CA THR A 160 9.42 -1.29 -6.68
C THR A 160 10.17 -2.44 -6.02
N ILE A 161 10.05 -2.53 -4.70
CA ILE A 161 10.66 -3.58 -3.90
C ILE A 161 9.56 -4.28 -3.11
N ASP A 162 9.52 -5.61 -3.22
CA ASP A 162 8.52 -6.45 -2.58
C ASP A 162 9.17 -7.46 -1.64
N THR A 163 8.48 -7.81 -0.55
CA THR A 163 8.78 -8.98 0.29
C THR A 163 7.50 -9.76 0.55
N ALA A 164 7.61 -11.08 0.66
CA ALA A 164 6.47 -11.98 0.84
C ALA A 164 6.51 -12.67 2.21
N ASN A 165 5.42 -13.38 2.52
CA ASN A 165 5.28 -14.20 3.73
C ASN A 165 5.48 -13.42 5.03
N VAL A 166 5.12 -12.13 5.04
CA VAL A 166 5.21 -11.29 6.24
C VAL A 166 4.22 -11.81 7.28
N SER A 167 4.75 -12.26 8.41
CA SER A 167 3.97 -12.83 9.52
C SER A 167 4.50 -12.36 10.85
N LEU A 168 3.60 -12.18 11.82
CA LEU A 168 3.94 -11.81 13.18
C LEU A 168 3.70 -13.00 14.10
N ALA A 169 4.58 -13.20 15.06
CA ALA A 169 4.42 -14.15 16.13
C ALA A 169 4.61 -13.49 17.50
N VAL A 170 3.91 -13.99 18.51
CA VAL A 170 4.07 -13.61 19.91
C VAL A 170 4.32 -14.87 20.71
N ASP A 171 5.49 -14.98 21.34
CA ASP A 171 5.75 -16.02 22.32
C ASP A 171 5.19 -15.56 23.67
N VAL A 172 4.14 -16.23 24.15
CA VAL A 172 3.56 -15.98 25.46
C VAL A 172 4.37 -16.77 26.49
N PRO A 173 5.03 -16.12 27.46
CA PRO A 173 5.82 -16.80 28.48
C PRO A 173 4.96 -17.72 29.36
N ALA A 174 5.59 -18.71 29.97
CA ALA A 174 4.93 -19.54 30.98
C ALA A 174 4.44 -18.68 32.16
N ASN A 175 3.32 -19.08 32.78
CA ASN A 175 2.69 -18.38 33.89
C ASN A 175 2.23 -16.93 33.58
N GLN A 176 2.04 -16.57 32.30
CA GLN A 176 1.48 -15.28 31.94
C GLN A 176 0.04 -15.16 32.47
N ALA A 177 -0.28 -14.04 33.12
CA ALA A 177 -1.63 -13.82 33.67
C ALA A 177 -2.67 -13.82 32.54
N PRO A 178 -3.86 -14.43 32.75
CA PRO A 178 -4.94 -14.36 31.78
C PRO A 178 -5.40 -12.91 31.59
N GLY A 179 -5.83 -12.57 30.37
CA GLY A 179 -6.34 -11.24 30.04
C GLY A 179 -6.17 -10.90 28.57
N ARG A 180 -6.63 -9.71 28.18
CA ARG A 180 -6.48 -9.20 26.82
C ARG A 180 -5.26 -8.30 26.75
N TYR A 181 -4.18 -8.81 26.17
CA TYR A 181 -2.96 -8.04 25.95
C TYR A 181 -3.11 -7.15 24.71
N ALA A 182 -2.71 -5.89 24.83
CA ALA A 182 -2.65 -4.94 23.74
C ALA A 182 -1.31 -4.21 23.73
N GLY A 183 -0.83 -3.88 22.54
CA GLY A 183 0.36 -3.07 22.33
C GLY A 183 0.27 -2.32 21.01
N THR A 184 1.32 -1.59 20.68
CA THR A 184 1.43 -0.80 19.45
C THR A 184 2.53 -1.38 18.58
N LEU A 185 2.17 -1.67 17.32
CA LEU A 185 3.13 -1.85 16.24
C LEU A 185 3.28 -0.51 15.53
N THR A 186 4.51 -0.03 15.43
CA THR A 186 4.83 1.18 14.67
C THR A 186 5.54 0.76 13.39
N ILE A 187 4.92 1.07 12.25
CA ILE A 187 5.53 0.92 10.93
C ILE A 187 5.98 2.31 10.50
N THR A 188 7.29 2.49 10.28
CA THR A 188 7.84 3.73 9.74
C THR A 188 7.93 3.58 8.24
N VAL A 189 7.14 4.38 7.52
CA VAL A 189 7.17 4.42 6.06
C VAL A 189 8.25 5.43 5.63
N PRO A 190 9.05 5.08 4.61
CA PRO A 190 10.06 5.98 4.07
C PRO A 190 9.47 7.31 3.58
N THR A 191 10.27 8.37 3.72
CA THR A 191 9.93 9.67 3.13
C THR A 191 10.69 9.84 1.82
N PHE A 192 9.95 10.08 0.75
CA PHE A 192 10.47 10.09 -0.62
C PHE A 192 10.60 11.53 -1.11
N TYR A 193 11.83 12.06 -1.10
CA TYR A 193 12.16 13.44 -1.47
C TYR A 193 13.19 13.49 -2.62
#